data_AF-A0A850P4X3-F1
#
_entry.id   AF-A0A850P4X3-F1
#
_cell.length_a   1.000
_cell.length_b   1.000
_cell.length_c   1.000
_cell.angle_alpha   90.00
_cell.angle_beta   90.00
_cell.angle_gamma   90.00
#
_symmetry.space_group_name_H-M   'P 1'
#
loop_
_entity.id
_entity.type
_entity.pdbx_description
1 polymer ?
#
loop_
_entity_poly.entity_id
_entity_poly.type
_entity_poly.pdbx_seq_one_letter_code
_entity_poly.pdbx_strand_id
1 'polypeptide(L)'
;MDRLTLNYVWKQKPIPVVLRRTGRGEKLRVRLPFADDNRQWLQNGRRMTPEWISGDHAYWELPKSWFNDFVDRALQRYGRVYIIQPYREQEICARACQEAQGHECQCSCMGANHGTGNDGSWFEVSDTFSTRWGQRELACRLLTLR
;
A
#
# COMPACT_ATOMS: atom_id res chain seq x y z
N MET A 1 -23.92 -1.43 5.43
CA MET A 1 -22.62 -1.31 4.75
C MET A 1 -21.86 -2.59 5.01
N ASP A 2 -21.66 -3.42 3.99
CA ASP A 2 -20.84 -4.62 4.13
C ASP A 2 -19.43 -4.21 4.60
N ARG A 3 -18.96 -4.84 5.66
CA ARG A 3 -17.64 -4.56 6.23
C ARG A 3 -16.58 -4.96 5.20
N LEU A 4 -15.76 -4.00 4.76
CA LEU A 4 -14.61 -4.27 3.91
C LEU A 4 -13.72 -5.33 4.57
N THR A 5 -13.27 -6.31 3.78
CA THR A 5 -12.33 -7.35 4.22
C THR A 5 -11.06 -7.29 3.40
N LEU A 6 -9.94 -7.80 3.94
CA LEU A 6 -8.69 -7.89 3.17
C LEU A 6 -8.86 -8.72 1.89
N ASN A 7 -9.68 -9.78 1.96
CA ASN A 7 -9.97 -10.61 0.79
C ASN A 7 -10.70 -9.82 -0.30
N TYR A 8 -11.68 -8.99 0.08
CA TYR A 8 -12.37 -8.09 -0.85
C TYR A 8 -11.40 -7.07 -1.46
N VAL A 9 -10.65 -6.35 -0.63
CA VAL A 9 -9.67 -5.35 -1.08
C VAL A 9 -8.61 -5.97 -1.99
N TRP A 10 -8.11 -7.15 -1.65
CA TRP A 10 -7.12 -7.84 -2.48
C TRP A 10 -7.71 -8.32 -3.81
N LYS A 11 -8.95 -8.80 -3.83
CA LYS A 11 -9.56 -9.42 -5.02
C LYS A 11 -10.16 -8.43 -6.00
N GLN A 12 -10.54 -7.23 -5.55
CA GLN A 12 -11.06 -6.22 -6.46
C GLN A 12 -10.04 -5.86 -7.56
N LYS A 13 -10.56 -5.41 -8.68
CA LYS A 13 -9.81 -5.11 -9.92
C LYS A 13 -9.65 -3.62 -10.22
N PRO A 14 -10.59 -2.72 -9.86
CA PRO A 14 -10.51 -1.31 -10.25
C PRO A 14 -9.42 -0.47 -9.56
N ILE A 15 -9.00 -0.82 -8.34
CA ILE A 15 -8.10 0.00 -7.52
C ILE A 15 -6.77 -0.75 -7.35
N PRO A 16 -5.61 -0.12 -7.58
CA PRO A 16 -4.33 -0.70 -7.24
C PRO A 16 -4.25 -1.12 -5.77
N VAL A 17 -3.57 -2.24 -5.49
CA VAL A 17 -3.34 -2.70 -4.12
C VAL A 17 -1.86 -3.01 -3.95
N VAL A 18 -1.26 -2.53 -2.86
CA VAL A 18 0.06 -2.97 -2.41
C VAL A 18 -0.02 -3.61 -1.04
N LEU A 19 0.50 -4.82 -0.94
CA LEU A 19 0.72 -5.54 0.31
C LEU A 19 2.20 -5.40 0.71
N ARG A 20 2.44 -4.66 1.79
CA ARG A 20 3.74 -4.57 2.45
C ARG A 20 4.01 -5.82 3.26
N ARG A 21 5.19 -6.41 3.04
CA ARG A 21 5.68 -7.58 3.77
C ARG A 21 7.06 -7.25 4.35
N THR A 22 7.30 -7.53 5.63
CA THR A 22 8.48 -7.06 6.36
C THR A 22 9.52 -8.15 6.66
N GLY A 23 9.20 -9.42 6.49
CA GLY A 23 10.11 -10.55 6.70
C GLY A 23 11.31 -10.53 5.75
N ARG A 24 12.41 -11.16 6.17
CA ARG A 24 13.65 -11.27 5.39
C ARG A 24 13.35 -12.01 4.07
N GLY A 25 13.83 -11.45 2.95
CA GLY A 25 13.60 -12.01 1.61
C GLY A 25 12.20 -11.79 1.03
N GLU A 26 11.22 -11.30 1.81
CA GLU A 26 9.90 -10.97 1.29
C GLU A 26 9.97 -9.75 0.35
N LYS A 27 9.17 -9.76 -0.72
CA LYS A 27 8.98 -8.62 -1.65
C LYS A 27 7.65 -7.92 -1.34
N LEU A 28 7.39 -6.76 -1.97
CA LEU A 28 6.03 -6.24 -2.04
C LEU A 28 5.18 -7.16 -2.91
N ARG A 29 3.87 -7.16 -2.68
CA ARG A 29 2.89 -7.86 -3.50
C ARG A 29 1.91 -6.84 -4.05
N VAL A 30 1.81 -6.71 -5.36
CA VAL A 30 1.06 -5.64 -6.00
C VAL A 30 0.05 -6.18 -6.98
N ARG A 31 -1.15 -5.60 -6.96
CA ARG A 31 -2.18 -5.78 -7.98
C ARG A 31 -2.52 -4.45 -8.62
N LEU A 32 -2.75 -4.49 -9.92
CA LEU A 32 -3.12 -3.35 -10.75
C LEU A 32 -4.37 -3.68 -11.56
N PRO A 33 -5.18 -2.68 -11.93
CA PRO A 33 -6.02 -2.78 -13.11
C PRO A 33 -5.19 -3.27 -14.31
N PHE A 34 -5.77 -4.13 -15.14
CA PHE A 34 -5.04 -4.64 -16.30
C PHE A 34 -4.75 -3.52 -17.29
N ALA A 35 -3.49 -3.43 -17.71
CA ALA A 35 -3.00 -2.59 -18.78
C ALA A 35 -1.77 -3.25 -19.40
N ASP A 36 -1.61 -3.12 -20.73
CA ASP A 36 -0.52 -3.76 -21.47
C ASP A 36 0.86 -3.26 -21.04
N ASP A 37 0.94 -2.01 -20.55
CA ASP A 37 2.16 -1.37 -20.10
C ASP A 37 2.51 -1.67 -18.63
N ASN A 38 1.71 -2.47 -17.90
CA ASN A 38 1.88 -2.67 -16.46
C ASN A 38 3.30 -3.08 -16.06
N ARG A 39 3.93 -3.98 -16.81
CA ARG A 39 5.31 -4.41 -16.54
C ARG A 39 6.30 -3.25 -16.68
N GLN A 40 6.22 -2.52 -17.78
CA GLN A 40 7.11 -1.39 -18.07
C GLN A 40 6.88 -0.25 -17.08
N TRP A 41 5.62 0.05 -16.79
CA TRP A 41 5.21 1.03 -15.81
C TRP A 41 5.76 0.67 -14.43
N LEU A 42 5.59 -0.58 -13.95
CA LEU A 42 6.16 -1.01 -12.68
C LEU A 42 7.69 -0.88 -12.65
N GLN A 43 8.36 -1.29 -13.72
CA GLN A 43 9.83 -1.24 -13.84
C GLN A 43 10.38 0.19 -13.81
N ASN A 44 9.69 1.16 -14.42
CA ASN A 44 10.05 2.59 -14.42
C ASN A 44 11.53 2.86 -14.77
N GLY A 45 12.01 2.25 -15.86
CA GLY A 45 13.40 2.41 -16.32
C GLY A 45 14.47 1.76 -15.44
N ARG A 46 14.09 1.06 -14.36
CA ARG A 46 15.06 0.40 -13.46
C ARG A 46 15.62 -0.87 -14.09
N ARG A 47 16.87 -1.20 -13.72
CA ARG A 47 17.53 -2.43 -14.17
C ARG A 47 16.84 -3.70 -13.65
N MET A 48 16.37 -3.68 -12.41
CA MET A 48 15.64 -4.82 -11.83
C MET A 48 14.25 -4.92 -12.45
N THR A 49 13.82 -6.14 -12.78
CA THR A 49 12.51 -6.37 -13.37
C THR A 49 11.48 -6.78 -12.32
N PRO A 50 10.26 -6.24 -12.38
CA PRO A 50 9.14 -6.76 -11.59
C PRO A 50 8.81 -8.18 -12.04
N GLU A 51 8.40 -9.02 -11.10
CA GLU A 51 8.14 -10.44 -11.33
C GLU A 51 6.63 -10.69 -11.31
N TRP A 52 6.09 -11.32 -12.35
CA TRP A 52 4.68 -11.72 -12.40
C TRP A 52 4.52 -13.12 -11.81
N ILE A 53 3.67 -13.25 -10.80
CA ILE A 53 3.30 -14.53 -10.20
C ILE A 53 1.87 -14.84 -10.65
N SER A 54 1.73 -15.90 -11.45
CA SER A 54 0.45 -16.35 -11.99
C SER A 54 -0.36 -17.20 -10.97
N GLY A 55 -1.62 -17.46 -11.31
CA GLY A 55 -2.57 -18.24 -10.50
C GLY A 55 -3.87 -17.48 -10.23
N ASP A 56 -4.76 -18.06 -9.42
CA ASP A 56 -6.10 -17.52 -9.14
C ASP A 56 -6.09 -16.12 -8.52
N HIS A 57 -4.98 -15.74 -7.91
CA HIS A 57 -4.77 -14.44 -7.28
C HIS A 57 -3.51 -13.77 -7.81
N ALA A 58 -3.30 -13.79 -9.12
CA ALA A 58 -2.08 -13.31 -9.74
C ALA A 58 -1.70 -11.87 -9.32
N TYR A 59 -0.39 -11.64 -9.16
CA TYR A 59 0.16 -10.39 -8.65
C TYR A 59 1.59 -10.17 -9.16
N TRP A 60 2.05 -8.92 -9.00
CA TRP A 60 3.45 -8.56 -9.20
C TRP A 60 4.22 -8.60 -7.88
N GLU A 61 5.47 -9.02 -7.92
CA GLU A 61 6.43 -8.82 -6.84
C GLU A 61 7.44 -7.72 -7.19
N LEU A 62 7.62 -6.79 -6.23
CA LEU A 62 8.53 -5.65 -6.35
C LEU A 62 9.51 -5.61 -5.16
N PRO A 63 10.72 -5.07 -5.32
CA PRO A 63 11.59 -4.76 -4.18
C PRO A 63 10.88 -3.86 -3.14
N LYS A 64 11.15 -4.07 -1.84
CA LYS A 64 10.56 -3.24 -0.77
C LYS A 64 10.88 -1.75 -0.91
N SER A 65 12.08 -1.43 -1.40
CA SER A 65 12.53 -0.06 -1.64
C SER A 65 11.71 0.69 -2.69
N TRP A 66 10.86 0.01 -3.47
CA TRP A 66 10.01 0.65 -4.46
C TRP A 66 8.67 1.09 -3.89
N PHE A 67 8.42 0.87 -2.59
CA PHE A 67 7.11 1.09 -1.99
C PHE A 67 6.61 2.53 -2.17
N ASN A 68 7.40 3.54 -1.78
CA ASN A 68 6.99 4.94 -1.89
C ASN A 68 6.77 5.35 -3.35
N ASP A 69 7.73 5.06 -4.23
CA ASP A 69 7.61 5.32 -5.68
C ASP A 69 6.39 4.65 -6.31
N PHE A 70 6.08 3.41 -5.91
CA PHE A 70 4.89 2.73 -6.39
C PHE A 70 3.61 3.46 -5.96
N VAL A 71 3.52 3.84 -4.68
CA VAL A 71 2.35 4.53 -4.13
C VAL A 71 2.16 5.88 -4.81
N ASP A 72 3.23 6.68 -4.94
CA ASP A 72 3.19 8.00 -5.59
C ASP A 72 2.69 7.89 -7.03
N ARG A 73 3.28 6.98 -7.81
CA ARG A 73 2.88 6.80 -9.22
C ARG A 73 1.50 6.17 -9.34
N ALA A 74 1.09 5.32 -8.41
CA ALA A 74 -0.26 4.76 -8.39
C ALA A 74 -1.30 5.86 -8.09
N LEU A 75 -1.03 6.76 -7.15
CA LEU A 75 -1.87 7.92 -6.87
C LEU A 75 -1.96 8.83 -8.10
N GLN A 76 -0.83 9.12 -8.76
CA GLN A 76 -0.83 9.94 -9.98
C GLN A 76 -1.59 9.28 -11.14
N ARG A 77 -1.45 7.96 -11.35
CA ARG A 77 -2.08 7.26 -12.48
C ARG A 77 -3.55 6.91 -12.25
N TYR A 78 -3.92 6.53 -11.03
CA TYR A 78 -5.23 5.95 -10.72
C TYR A 78 -6.06 6.82 -9.76
N GLY A 79 -5.49 7.91 -9.23
CA GLY A 79 -6.13 8.78 -8.23
C GLY A 79 -6.26 8.15 -6.85
N ARG A 80 -6.03 6.85 -6.70
CA ARG A 80 -6.20 6.11 -5.45
C ARG A 80 -5.46 4.78 -5.42
N VAL A 81 -5.14 4.30 -4.23
CA VAL A 81 -4.44 3.02 -3.99
C VAL A 81 -4.75 2.48 -2.60
N TYR A 82 -5.04 1.18 -2.50
CA TYR A 82 -5.10 0.51 -1.22
C TYR A 82 -3.70 0.08 -0.77
N ILE A 83 -3.42 0.30 0.52
CA ILE A 83 -2.21 -0.18 1.18
C ILE A 83 -2.62 -1.18 2.25
N ILE A 84 -2.18 -2.42 2.12
CA ILE A 84 -2.23 -3.44 3.18
C ILE A 84 -0.85 -3.50 3.81
N GLN A 85 -0.76 -3.30 5.12
CA GLN A 85 0.50 -3.11 5.81
C GLN A 85 0.50 -3.73 7.21
N PRO A 86 1.68 -3.96 7.81
CA PRO A 86 1.77 -4.27 9.23
C PRO A 86 1.04 -3.22 10.06
N TYR A 87 0.37 -3.70 11.11
CA TYR A 87 -0.29 -2.88 12.10
C TYR A 87 0.28 -3.19 13.48
N ARG A 88 0.42 -2.16 14.30
CA ARG A 88 0.83 -2.28 15.70
C ARG A 88 -0.11 -1.43 16.55
N GLU A 89 -1.04 -2.10 17.21
CA GLU A 89 -2.05 -1.45 18.06
C GLU A 89 -1.43 -0.55 19.14
N GLN A 90 -0.29 -0.97 19.72
CA GLN A 90 0.41 -0.24 20.77
C GLN A 90 1.33 0.89 20.24
N GLU A 91 1.56 0.97 18.93
CA GLU A 91 2.43 2.00 18.34
C GLU A 91 1.64 3.29 18.10
N ILE A 92 1.66 4.18 19.09
CA ILE A 92 1.00 5.50 19.01
C ILE A 92 1.68 6.35 17.92
N CYS A 93 0.88 7.14 17.18
CA CYS A 93 1.36 8.03 16.14
C CYS A 93 2.34 9.08 16.67
N ALA A 94 3.63 8.82 16.52
CA ALA A 94 4.69 9.72 16.92
C ALA A 94 4.92 10.86 15.92
N ARG A 95 5.63 11.91 16.36
CA ARG A 95 6.03 13.05 15.53
C ARG A 95 6.69 12.63 14.21
N ALA A 96 7.56 11.62 14.23
CA ALA A 96 8.20 11.10 13.02
C ALA A 96 7.20 10.56 11.96
N CYS A 97 6.05 10.05 12.39
CA CYS A 97 4.97 9.63 11.49
C CYS A 97 4.18 10.84 10.96
N GLN A 98 3.97 11.84 11.82
CA GLN A 98 3.29 13.08 11.45
C GLN A 98 4.09 13.93 10.47
N GLU A 99 5.42 13.91 10.57
CA GLU A 99 6.35 14.64 9.70
C GLU A 99 6.91 13.78 8.55
N ALA A 100 6.41 12.55 8.38
CA ALA A 100 6.90 11.63 7.37
C ALA A 100 6.68 12.18 5.96
N GLN A 101 7.67 11.99 5.07
CA GLN A 101 7.59 12.32 3.65
C GLN A 101 7.29 11.10 2.75
N GLY A 102 7.52 9.89 3.28
CA GLY A 102 7.15 8.63 2.62
C GLY A 102 5.75 8.17 3.03
N HIS A 103 5.33 7.03 2.52
CA HIS A 103 4.04 6.40 2.82
C HIS A 103 4.15 5.29 3.87
N GLU A 104 5.32 4.99 4.42
CA GLU A 104 5.44 3.91 5.41
C GLU A 104 4.76 4.27 6.73
N CYS A 105 3.79 3.45 7.13
CA CYS A 105 3.10 3.60 8.39
C CYS A 105 2.77 2.22 8.99
N GLN A 106 2.74 2.13 10.31
CA GLN A 106 2.24 0.96 11.05
C GLN A 106 1.58 1.35 12.38
N CYS A 107 1.44 2.66 12.64
CA CYS A 107 0.82 3.22 13.85
C CYS A 107 -0.61 2.71 14.05
N SER A 108 -1.07 2.80 15.28
CA SER A 108 -2.46 2.64 15.66
C SER A 108 -3.42 3.58 14.92
N CYS A 109 -2.93 4.74 14.49
CA CYS A 109 -3.66 5.77 13.74
C CYS A 109 -4.03 5.41 12.30
N MET A 110 -3.51 4.29 11.78
CA MET A 110 -3.74 3.81 10.41
C MET A 110 -3.46 4.86 9.31
N GLY A 111 -2.62 5.85 9.61
CA GLY A 111 -2.27 6.93 8.69
C GLY A 111 -3.07 8.21 8.79
N ALA A 112 -4.07 8.31 9.68
CA ALA A 112 -4.93 9.48 9.79
C ALA A 112 -4.15 10.80 10.00
N ASN A 113 -3.03 10.73 10.73
CA ASN A 113 -2.18 11.88 11.02
C ASN A 113 -0.85 11.82 10.26
N HIS A 114 -0.71 10.94 9.27
CA HIS A 114 0.55 10.72 8.58
C HIS A 114 0.85 11.87 7.61
N GLY A 115 2.02 12.49 7.72
CA GLY A 115 2.43 13.64 6.89
C GLY A 115 1.74 14.97 7.23
N THR A 116 0.87 15.04 8.24
CA THR A 116 0.14 16.28 8.59
C THR A 116 1.02 17.39 9.15
N GLY A 117 2.24 17.08 9.62
CA GLY A 117 3.20 18.04 10.15
C GLY A 117 4.01 18.78 9.08
N ASN A 118 3.84 18.47 7.79
CA ASN A 118 4.60 19.06 6.69
C ASN A 118 3.66 19.74 5.67
N ASP A 119 3.19 20.95 5.96
CA ASP A 119 2.24 21.76 5.16
C ASP A 119 0.87 21.08 4.87
N GLY A 120 0.62 19.92 5.50
CA GLY A 120 -0.57 19.10 5.33
C GLY A 120 -0.29 17.80 4.58
N SER A 121 -1.15 16.80 4.76
CA SER A 121 -1.05 15.54 4.01
C SER A 121 -1.27 15.78 2.51
N TRP A 122 -0.46 15.16 1.65
CA TRP A 122 -0.61 15.21 0.19
C TRP A 122 -1.58 14.16 -0.36
N PHE A 123 -2.29 13.44 0.52
CA PHE A 123 -3.34 12.47 0.21
C PHE A 123 -4.41 12.44 1.30
N GLU A 124 -5.56 11.84 0.99
CA GLU A 124 -6.61 11.54 1.97
C GLU A 124 -6.59 10.06 2.35
N VAL A 125 -6.93 9.76 3.61
CA VAL A 125 -7.01 8.40 4.13
C VAL A 125 -8.47 8.05 4.42
N SER A 126 -8.94 6.95 3.85
CA SER A 126 -10.28 6.39 4.09
C SER A 126 -10.25 4.85 4.13
N ASP A 127 -11.41 4.22 4.28
CA ASP A 127 -11.57 2.76 4.32
C ASP A 127 -10.57 2.06 5.26
N THR A 128 -10.29 2.67 6.41
CA THR A 128 -9.31 2.17 7.37
C THR A 128 -9.90 1.04 8.21
N PHE A 129 -9.23 -0.11 8.23
CA PHE A 129 -9.57 -1.21 9.12
C PHE A 129 -8.35 -2.06 9.43
N SER A 130 -8.34 -2.71 10.59
CA SER A 130 -7.37 -3.74 10.95
C SER A 130 -8.00 -5.13 10.99
N THR A 131 -7.18 -6.15 10.76
CA THR A 131 -7.55 -7.56 10.94
C THR A 131 -6.31 -8.38 11.27
N ARG A 132 -6.53 -9.53 11.91
CA ARG A 132 -5.49 -10.55 12.08
C ARG A 132 -5.44 -11.46 10.86
N TRP A 133 -4.24 -11.73 10.35
CA TRP A 133 -3.98 -12.72 9.31
C TRP A 133 -2.90 -13.69 9.79
N GLY A 134 -3.33 -14.87 10.26
CA GLY A 134 -2.46 -15.79 11.00
C GLY A 134 -1.95 -15.16 12.29
N GLN A 135 -0.62 -15.00 12.41
CA GLN A 135 0.03 -14.37 13.57
C GLN A 135 0.34 -12.87 13.37
N ARG A 136 0.03 -12.29 12.20
CA ARG A 136 0.32 -10.89 11.89
C ARG A 136 -0.93 -10.04 12.02
N GLU A 137 -0.81 -8.87 12.64
CA GLU A 137 -1.81 -7.83 12.55
C GLU A 137 -1.53 -6.97 11.32
N LEU A 138 -2.57 -6.78 10.51
CA LEU A 138 -2.52 -5.98 9.31
C LEU A 138 -3.56 -4.87 9.38
N ALA A 139 -3.20 -3.72 8.85
CA ALA A 139 -4.12 -2.63 8.56
C ALA A 139 -4.27 -2.49 7.05
N CYS A 140 -5.47 -2.11 6.64
CA CYS A 140 -5.76 -1.63 5.31
C CYS A 140 -6.17 -0.16 5.39
N ARG A 141 -5.75 0.62 4.40
CA ARG A 141 -6.18 1.99 4.19
C ARG A 141 -6.26 2.28 2.69
N LEU A 142 -7.25 3.06 2.29
CA LEU A 142 -7.31 3.67 0.97
C LEU A 142 -6.62 5.02 1.03
N LEU A 143 -5.66 5.24 0.15
CA LEU A 143 -5.16 6.58 -0.14
C LEU A 143 -5.86 7.11 -1.39
N THR A 144 -6.27 8.37 -1.36
CA THR A 144 -6.79 9.12 -2.51
C THR A 144 -5.94 10.36 -2.70
N LEU A 145 -5.58 10.67 -3.96
CA LEU A 145 -4.88 11.90 -4.30
C LEU A 145 -5.80 13.09 -3.99
N ARG A 146 -5.23 14.14 -3.38
CA ARG A 146 -5.93 15.41 -3.13
C ARG A 146 -6.00 16.27 -4.38
#